data_AF-A0A7S1WUS1-F1
#
_entry.id   AF-A0A7S1WUS1-F1
#
_cell.length_a   1.000
_cell.length_b   1.000
_cell.length_c   1.000
_cell.angle_alpha   90.00
_cell.angle_beta   90.00
_cell.angle_gamma   90.00
#
_symmetry.space_group_name_H-M   'P 1'
#
loop_
_entity.id
_entity.type
_entity.pdbx_description
1 polymer ?
#
loop_
_entity_poly.entity_id
_entity_poly.type
_entity_poly.pdbx_seq_one_letter_code
_entity_poly.pdbx_strand_id
1 'polypeptide(L)'
;AGLGAAGEGGSRGLPPAAVVITGAGLDAANGLYQPTGRTWHEAPVFENDHQCLLSREPHRNQKTGQTTFGWIIGQDRKALYAIQAEGLTPPATGWRKFGGAAP
;
A
#
# COMPACT_ATOMS: atom_id res chain seq x y z
N ALA A 1 -41.16 -10.72 12.30
CA ALA A 1 -40.00 -10.86 13.21
C ALA A 1 -38.92 -11.61 12.43
N GLY A 2 -37.67 -11.22 12.30
CA GLY A 2 -36.84 -10.13 12.81
C GLY A 2 -35.46 -10.36 12.17
N LEU A 3 -34.73 -9.28 11.92
CA LEU A 3 -33.49 -9.23 11.14
C LEU A 3 -32.27 -9.84 11.85
N GLY A 4 -31.36 -10.43 11.05
CA GLY A 4 -29.92 -10.09 10.96
C GLY A 4 -28.95 -10.41 12.10
N ALA A 5 -27.80 -11.00 11.73
CA ALA A 5 -26.42 -10.54 12.05
C ALA A 5 -25.44 -11.54 11.41
N ALA A 6 -24.52 -11.23 10.49
CA ALA A 6 -23.53 -10.15 10.32
C ALA A 6 -22.12 -10.70 10.60
N GLY A 7 -21.25 -10.48 9.62
CA GLY A 7 -19.98 -11.18 9.43
C GLY A 7 -18.92 -10.96 10.51
N GLU A 8 -18.02 -11.93 10.58
CA GLU A 8 -16.86 -11.93 11.45
C GLU A 8 -15.81 -10.88 11.02
N GLY A 9 -15.52 -9.95 11.93
CA GLY A 9 -14.15 -9.82 12.43
C GLY A 9 -13.09 -9.11 11.59
N GLY A 10 -13.40 -7.97 10.94
CA GLY A 10 -12.36 -7.06 10.45
C GLY A 10 -11.86 -6.15 11.59
N SER A 11 -10.73 -6.46 12.22
CA SER A 11 -10.09 -5.59 13.20
C SER A 11 -9.80 -4.22 12.57
N ARG A 12 -10.54 -3.18 12.99
CA ARG A 12 -10.20 -1.76 12.79
C ARG A 12 -8.95 -1.42 13.62
N GLY A 13 -7.81 -1.95 13.18
CA GLY A 13 -6.51 -1.58 13.73
C GLY A 13 -6.23 -0.12 13.37
N LEU A 14 -5.76 0.65 14.35
CA LEU A 14 -5.22 1.98 14.09
C LEU A 14 -4.12 1.86 13.02
N PRO A 15 -4.00 2.85 12.12
CA PRO A 15 -2.91 2.86 11.15
C PRO A 15 -1.56 2.81 11.87
N PRO A 16 -0.55 2.10 11.32
CA PRO A 16 0.74 1.99 11.98
C PRO A 16 1.41 3.35 12.12
N ALA A 17 2.14 3.56 13.22
CA ALA A 17 2.86 4.80 13.49
C ALA A 17 4.03 5.03 12.52
N ALA A 18 4.58 3.96 11.93
CA ALA A 18 5.59 3.98 10.88
C ALA A 18 5.66 2.59 10.21
N VAL A 19 6.30 2.51 9.05
CA VAL A 19 6.54 1.28 8.31
C VAL A 19 8.03 1.18 7.99
N VAL A 20 8.64 0.02 8.24
CA VAL A 20 10.05 -0.21 7.88
C VAL A 20 10.10 -1.10 6.65
N ILE A 21 10.82 -0.67 5.62
CA ILE A 21 11.03 -1.44 4.39
C ILE A 21 12.50 -1.81 4.27
N THR A 22 12.75 -3.10 4.01
CA THR A 22 14.11 -3.66 3.89
C THR A 22 14.15 -4.66 2.75
N GLY A 23 15.33 -4.87 2.18
CA GLY A 23 15.55 -5.86 1.11
C GLY A 23 14.95 -5.47 -0.23
N ALA A 24 14.54 -4.21 -0.41
CA ALA A 24 14.19 -3.70 -1.72
C ALA A 24 15.45 -3.62 -2.58
N GLY A 25 15.42 -4.19 -3.79
CA GLY A 25 16.53 -4.11 -4.74
C GLY A 25 16.86 -2.70 -5.26
N LEU A 26 16.15 -1.66 -4.82
CA LEU A 26 16.49 -0.26 -5.01
C LEU A 26 16.73 0.36 -3.63
N ASP A 27 17.93 0.87 -3.41
CA ASP A 27 18.37 1.39 -2.11
C ASP A 27 17.41 2.45 -1.56
N ALA A 28 17.03 3.42 -2.38
CA ALA A 28 16.11 4.51 -2.04
C ALA A 28 14.72 4.07 -1.55
N ALA A 29 14.29 2.84 -1.85
CA ALA A 29 13.00 2.30 -1.39
C ALA A 29 13.09 1.60 -0.02
N ASN A 30 14.30 1.39 0.51
CA ASN A 30 14.50 0.91 1.86
C ASN A 30 14.38 2.06 2.87
N GLY A 31 14.24 1.72 4.14
CA GLY A 31 14.26 2.68 5.24
C GLY A 31 12.93 2.80 6.00
N LEU A 32 12.88 3.81 6.87
CA LEU A 32 11.72 4.09 7.72
C LEU A 32 10.78 5.06 7.00
N TYR A 33 9.55 4.61 6.80
CA TYR A 33 8.44 5.38 6.24
C TYR A 33 7.59 5.93 7.38
N GLN A 34 7.50 7.26 7.47
CA GLN A 34 6.75 7.97 8.49
C GLN A 34 5.44 8.53 7.89
N PRO A 35 4.33 8.55 8.66
CA PRO A 35 3.06 9.12 8.20
C PRO A 35 3.23 10.59 7.83
N THR A 36 2.75 10.99 6.65
CA THR A 36 2.85 12.40 6.23
C THR A 36 1.71 13.26 6.78
N GLY A 37 0.85 12.71 7.64
CA GLY A 37 -0.43 13.33 8.06
C GLY A 37 -1.51 13.36 6.97
N ARG A 38 -1.25 12.82 5.78
CA ARG A 38 -2.21 12.76 4.67
C ARG A 38 -2.89 11.41 4.62
N THR A 39 -4.16 11.40 4.17
CA THR A 39 -4.93 10.19 3.88
C THR A 39 -5.26 10.17 2.39
N TRP A 40 -5.13 9.00 1.77
CA TRP A 40 -5.41 8.75 0.36
C TRP A 40 -6.11 7.39 0.21
N HIS A 41 -7.24 7.36 -0.47
CA HIS A 41 -8.09 6.17 -0.59
C HIS A 41 -8.30 5.44 0.75
N GLU A 42 -8.70 6.21 1.77
CA GLU A 42 -9.02 5.73 3.13
C GLU A 42 -7.83 5.14 3.92
N ALA A 43 -6.61 5.28 3.39
CA ALA A 43 -5.39 4.80 4.03
C ALA A 43 -4.38 5.94 4.24
N PRO A 44 -3.54 5.86 5.29
CA PRO A 44 -2.45 6.82 5.48
C PRO A 44 -1.43 6.75 4.36
N VAL A 45 -0.85 7.90 4.03
CA VAL A 45 0.33 8.01 3.15
C VAL A 45 1.58 8.11 4.02
N PHE A 46 2.62 7.36 3.67
CA PHE A 46 3.91 7.42 4.34
C PHE A 46 5.02 7.86 3.39
N GLU A 47 6.09 8.44 3.95
CA GLU A 47 7.26 8.91 3.21
C GLU A 47 8.55 8.54 3.94
N ASN A 48 9.60 8.14 3.21
CA ASN A 48 10.94 7.93 3.76
C ASN A 48 11.88 9.11 3.49
N ASP A 49 13.10 9.06 4.02
CA ASP A 49 14.11 10.13 3.87
C ASP A 49 14.61 10.31 2.43
N HIS A 50 14.38 9.32 1.55
CA HIS A 50 14.66 9.39 0.12
C HIS A 50 13.48 9.93 -0.71
N GLN A 51 12.43 10.49 -0.08
CA GLN A 51 11.25 11.03 -0.76
C GLN A 51 10.46 9.98 -1.56
N CYS A 52 10.57 8.70 -1.19
CA CYS A 52 9.68 7.66 -1.68
C CYS A 52 8.38 7.69 -0.88
N LEU A 53 7.25 7.61 -1.58
CA LEU A 53 5.91 7.54 -1.00
C LEU A 53 5.40 6.11 -0.99
N LEU A 54 4.75 5.74 0.11
CA LEU A 54 3.96 4.53 0.26
C LEU A 54 2.48 4.92 0.37
N SER A 55 1.68 4.53 -0.62
CA SER A 55 0.25 4.87 -0.69
C SER A 55 -0.60 3.72 -1.22
N ARG A 56 -1.89 3.76 -0.90
CA ARG A 56 -2.91 2.85 -1.43
C ARG A 56 -3.52 3.44 -2.69
N GLU A 57 -3.51 2.71 -3.80
CA GLU A 57 -4.00 3.15 -5.10
C GLU A 57 -5.09 2.21 -5.67
N PRO A 58 -6.12 2.76 -6.36
CA PRO A 58 -7.11 1.95 -7.05
C PRO A 58 -6.55 1.43 -8.37
N HIS A 59 -6.83 0.16 -8.67
CA HIS A 59 -6.58 -0.46 -9.96
C HIS A 59 -7.91 -0.90 -10.58
N ARG A 60 -8.31 -0.19 -11.65
CA ARG A 60 -9.49 -0.54 -12.43
C ARG A 60 -9.13 -1.50 -13.54
N ASN A 61 -9.72 -2.70 -13.50
CA ASN A 61 -9.63 -3.66 -14.59
C ASN A 61 -10.46 -3.17 -15.77
N GLN A 62 -9.82 -2.84 -16.89
CA GLN A 62 -10.51 -2.31 -18.07
C GLN A 62 -11.46 -3.32 -18.74
N LYS A 63 -11.22 -4.63 -18.59
CA LYS A 63 -12.04 -5.68 -19.21
C LYS A 63 -13.30 -5.98 -18.40
N THR A 64 -13.18 -6.04 -17.09
CA THR A 64 -14.30 -6.40 -16.21
C THR A 64 -15.00 -5.20 -15.60
N GLY A 65 -14.39 -4.01 -15.67
CA GLY A 65 -14.87 -2.79 -15.02
C GLY A 65 -14.67 -2.78 -13.50
N GLN A 66 -14.20 -3.88 -12.91
CA GLN A 66 -14.01 -4.02 -11.46
C GLN A 66 -12.84 -3.16 -10.98
N THR A 67 -13.05 -2.44 -9.88
CA THR A 67 -11.99 -1.73 -9.16
C THR A 67 -11.51 -2.59 -8.01
N THR A 68 -10.20 -2.79 -7.94
CA THR A 68 -9.48 -3.39 -6.81
C THR A 68 -8.50 -2.36 -6.26
N PHE A 69 -7.84 -2.66 -5.16
CA PHE A 69 -6.82 -1.79 -4.57
C PHE A 69 -5.47 -2.51 -4.45
N GLY A 70 -4.43 -1.70 -4.40
CA GLY A 70 -3.09 -2.13 -4.10
C GLY A 70 -2.32 -1.06 -3.36
N TRP A 71 -1.15 -1.45 -2.85
CA TRP A 71 -0.19 -0.53 -2.29
C TRP A 71 0.94 -0.31 -3.27
N ILE A 72 1.43 0.93 -3.36
CA ILE A 72 2.52 1.33 -4.24
C ILE A 72 3.61 2.00 -3.40
N ILE A 73 4.86 1.65 -3.68
CA ILE A 73 6.03 2.47 -3.35
C ILE A 73 6.41 3.22 -4.62
N GLY A 74 6.44 4.55 -4.59
CA GLY A 74 6.76 5.38 -5.74
C GLY A 74 7.67 6.54 -5.38
N GLN A 75 8.41 7.04 -6.37
CA GLN A 75 9.29 8.20 -6.24
C GLN A 75 9.20 9.01 -7.53
N ASP A 76 9.10 10.33 -7.43
CA ASP A 76 9.00 11.24 -8.59
C ASP A 76 7.97 10.78 -9.66
N ARG A 77 6.75 10.48 -9.19
CA ARG A 77 5.62 9.99 -10.02
C ARG A 77 5.86 8.65 -10.74
N LYS A 78 6.95 7.94 -10.42
CA LYS A 78 7.26 6.61 -10.94
C LYS A 78 6.95 5.56 -9.89
N ALA A 79 6.13 4.57 -10.24
CA ALA A 79 5.93 3.39 -9.41
C ALA A 79 7.20 2.51 -9.41
N LEU A 80 7.68 2.16 -8.22
CA LEU A 80 8.86 1.33 -8.00
C LEU A 80 8.46 -0.10 -7.63
N TYR A 81 7.51 -0.24 -6.70
CA TYR A 81 6.97 -1.52 -6.26
C TYR A 81 5.45 -1.44 -6.09
N ALA A 82 4.76 -2.57 -6.30
CA ALA A 82 3.36 -2.72 -5.91
C ALA A 82 3.04 -4.10 -5.38
N ILE A 83 1.95 -4.13 -4.62
CA ILE A 83 1.23 -5.34 -4.24
C ILE A 83 -0.27 -5.09 -4.32
N GLN A 84 -1.02 -6.03 -4.89
CA GLN A 84 -2.47 -5.98 -4.81
C GLN A 84 -2.90 -6.39 -3.39
N ALA A 85 -3.64 -5.52 -2.71
CA ALA A 85 -4.14 -5.75 -1.37
C ALA A 85 -5.26 -4.76 -1.05
N GLU A 86 -6.38 -5.28 -0.56
CA GLU A 86 -7.57 -4.48 -0.27
C GLU A 86 -7.47 -3.73 1.08
N GLY A 87 -6.62 -4.20 1.99
CA GLY A 87 -6.50 -3.68 3.35
C GLY A 87 -5.99 -2.24 3.46
N LEU A 88 -6.36 -1.58 4.55
CA LEU A 88 -5.96 -0.19 4.89
C LEU A 88 -4.57 -0.08 5.54
N THR A 89 -3.88 -1.21 5.67
CA THR A 89 -2.49 -1.28 6.15
C THR A 89 -1.59 -1.90 5.08
N PRO A 90 -0.37 -1.40 4.88
CA PRO A 90 0.58 -1.98 3.94
C PRO A 90 0.88 -3.45 4.27
N PRO A 91 0.86 -4.36 3.28
CA PRO A 91 1.27 -5.74 3.49
C PRO A 91 2.78 -5.86 3.77
N ALA A 92 3.16 -6.81 4.62
CA ALA A 92 4.57 -7.06 4.95
C ALA A 92 5.36 -7.75 3.82
N THR A 93 4.71 -8.54 2.97
CA THR A 93 5.36 -9.40 1.97
C THR A 93 4.57 -9.48 0.66
N GLY A 94 5.21 -9.94 -0.42
CA GLY A 94 4.56 -10.17 -1.73
C GLY A 94 4.69 -9.01 -2.73
N TRP A 95 5.51 -8.01 -2.39
CA TRP A 95 5.77 -6.86 -3.23
C TRP A 95 6.48 -7.24 -4.54
N ARG A 96 6.04 -6.64 -5.64
CA ARG A 96 6.59 -6.84 -6.98
C ARG A 96 7.19 -5.54 -7.47
N LYS A 97 8.40 -5.61 -8.01
CA LYS A 97 9.08 -4.47 -8.65
C LYS A 97 8.40 -4.14 -9.99
N PHE A 98 8.17 -2.86 -10.25
CA PHE A 98 7.75 -2.40 -11.58
C PHE A 98 8.99 -2.23 -12.47
N GLY A 99 8.95 -2.84 -13.66
CA GLY A 99 9.78 -2.43 -14.81
C GLY A 99 11.29 -2.31 -14.60
N GLY A 100 11.89 -3.14 -13.75
CA GLY A 100 13.33 -3.34 -13.68
C GLY A 100 13.61 -4.80 -13.37
N ALA A 101 14.71 -5.34 -13.90
CA ALA A 101 15.09 -6.75 -13.77
C ALA A 101 14.85 -7.29 -12.35
N ALA A 102 14.37 -8.54 -12.28
CA ALA A 102 14.23 -9.28 -11.04
C ALA A 102 15.57 -9.23 -10.28
N PRO A 103 15.53 -9.11 -8.93
CA PRO A 103 16.75 -9.20 -8.14
C PRO A 103 17.49 -10.53 -8.39
#